data_AF-A0A561BWN2-F1
#
_entry.id   AF-A0A561BWN2-F1
#
_cell.length_a   1.000
_cell.length_b   1.000
_cell.length_c   1.000
_cell.angle_alpha   90.00
_cell.angle_beta   90.00
_cell.angle_gamma   90.00
#
_symmetry.space_group_name_H-M   'P 1'
#
loop_
_entity.id
_entity.type
_entity.pdbx_description
1 polymer ?
#
loop_
_entity_poly.entity_id
_entity_poly.type
_entity_poly.pdbx_seq_one_letter_code
_entity_poly.pdbx_strand_id
1 'polypeptide(L)'
;MAPRRRRRWSASWPLSALFLGFPLWWVLGIADFAFFLAAIPMAWSLISRRTVLAPRGFGWWIGFLVVVLVSGTMLTTDAPFSTTGPLGGSLLTFCYRLCWYLAVTVVLLYVGNTSSKDLPTGKVVRLLAYMFVVTAFGGLLGVLMPHLEFSSLLELVLPKSVANNRFLHALIHPATADIQNVLGFAQPRPRAPFAYANSWGANLSFFLPFFLYSWFSKDAGWRRIAGWPVLAVAAVPVVYSLNRGLWGVLVVGALYAVVQVIRLRGFNAVVWLAPVAAIAVVAILISPLPGMISERFAHQHSNDRRGELAFKTVESTVKGSPLIGFGNTRDVEGSFGSIAGGATLGCPACAVPPFGTQGHLWLVVFAQGLLGTFLFLAFFLVRFARHVRSREPVTIIGLAVLLFFLIEIMVYDTLGSPLFTLMIALGLMWRTDREAQLGVAAR
;
A
#
# COMPACT_ATOMS: atom_id res chain seq x y z
N MET A 1 -31.98 9.71 38.81
CA MET A 1 -30.72 9.04 38.44
C MET A 1 -30.33 9.46 37.02
N ALA A 2 -29.33 10.32 36.87
CA ALA A 2 -28.79 10.65 35.55
C ALA A 2 -28.19 9.38 34.92
N PRO A 3 -28.47 9.06 33.64
CA PRO A 3 -27.89 7.89 33.01
C PRO A 3 -26.37 8.04 33.04
N ARG A 4 -25.69 7.13 33.74
CA ARG A 4 -24.23 6.99 33.74
C ARG A 4 -23.77 7.06 32.28
N ARG A 5 -23.13 8.17 31.88
CA ARG A 5 -22.42 8.26 30.61
C ARG A 5 -21.40 7.12 30.60
N ARG A 6 -21.73 5.99 29.96
CA ARG A 6 -20.74 4.95 29.66
C ARG A 6 -19.57 5.69 29.02
N ARG A 7 -18.36 5.54 29.55
CA ARG A 7 -17.12 6.06 28.92
C ARG A 7 -17.09 5.49 27.50
N ARG A 8 -17.65 6.23 26.54
CA ARG A 8 -17.55 5.88 25.12
C ARG A 8 -16.11 6.18 24.76
N TRP A 9 -15.37 5.12 24.48
CA TRP A 9 -14.02 5.23 23.95
C TRP A 9 -14.08 6.12 22.71
N SER A 10 -13.12 7.03 22.55
CA SER A 10 -13.09 7.97 21.43
C SER A 10 -13.14 7.23 20.10
N ALA A 11 -13.98 7.65 19.13
CA ALA A 11 -14.01 7.03 17.80
C ALA A 11 -12.68 7.13 17.01
N SER A 12 -11.66 7.79 17.56
CA SER A 12 -10.32 7.84 16.99
C SER A 12 -9.34 6.84 17.58
N TRP A 13 -9.71 6.12 18.67
CA TRP A 13 -8.77 5.28 19.40
C TRP A 13 -8.19 4.13 18.57
N PRO A 14 -8.93 3.39 17.71
CA PRO A 14 -8.36 2.26 16.98
C PRO A 14 -7.27 2.69 16.01
N LEU A 15 -7.53 3.79 15.27
CA LEU A 15 -6.56 4.37 14.34
C LEU A 15 -5.38 5.02 15.07
N SER A 16 -5.62 5.62 16.23
CA SER A 16 -4.55 6.23 17.03
C SER A 16 -3.61 5.15 17.59
N ALA A 17 -4.16 4.07 18.14
CA ALA A 17 -3.38 2.94 18.66
C ALA A 17 -2.59 2.25 17.54
N LEU A 18 -3.22 2.05 16.37
CA LEU A 18 -2.57 1.48 15.20
C LEU A 18 -1.38 2.33 14.73
N PHE A 19 -1.63 3.60 14.38
CA PHE A 19 -0.61 4.42 13.73
C PHE A 19 0.43 4.95 14.70
N LEU A 20 0.05 5.46 15.88
CA LEU A 20 1.05 5.97 16.84
C LEU A 20 1.91 4.84 17.41
N GLY A 21 1.30 3.67 17.63
CA GLY A 21 1.99 2.47 18.11
C GLY A 21 2.76 1.73 17.02
N PHE A 22 2.72 2.14 15.75
CA PHE A 22 3.29 1.37 14.64
C PHE A 22 4.77 1.00 14.81
N PRO A 23 5.66 1.89 15.28
CA PRO A 23 7.05 1.51 15.55
C PRO A 23 7.16 0.37 16.57
N LEU A 24 6.31 0.38 17.61
CA LEU A 24 6.27 -0.69 18.60
C LEU A 24 5.70 -1.99 18.01
N TRP A 25 4.63 -1.91 17.21
CA TRP A 25 4.07 -3.09 16.51
C TRP A 25 5.07 -3.76 15.60
N TRP A 26 5.92 -2.96 14.93
CA TRP A 26 7.04 -3.46 14.14
C TRP A 26 8.08 -4.19 15.01
N VAL A 27 8.57 -3.57 16.08
CA VAL A 27 9.53 -4.22 17.01
C VAL A 27 8.95 -5.53 17.59
N LEU A 28 7.67 -5.57 17.88
CA LEU A 28 6.99 -6.75 18.41
C LEU A 28 6.70 -7.84 17.35
N GLY A 29 6.95 -7.57 16.07
CA GLY A 29 6.68 -8.52 14.97
C GLY A 29 5.20 -8.67 14.62
N ILE A 30 4.36 -7.71 15.03
CA ILE A 30 2.91 -7.74 14.83
C ILE A 30 2.40 -6.62 13.91
N ALA A 31 3.28 -5.96 13.16
CA ALA A 31 2.94 -4.77 12.35
C ALA A 31 1.75 -5.01 11.41
N ASP A 32 1.77 -6.08 10.62
CA ASP A 32 0.67 -6.41 9.69
C ASP A 32 -0.60 -6.85 10.44
N PHE A 33 -0.43 -7.65 11.50
CA PHE A 33 -1.54 -8.11 12.33
C PHE A 33 -2.20 -6.97 13.12
N ALA A 34 -1.47 -5.90 13.43
CA ALA A 34 -2.01 -4.73 14.12
C ALA A 34 -3.15 -4.06 13.32
N PHE A 35 -3.12 -4.12 11.98
CA PHE A 35 -4.23 -3.64 11.15
C PHE A 35 -5.47 -4.50 11.32
N PHE A 36 -5.32 -5.82 11.42
CA PHE A 36 -6.44 -6.73 11.69
C PHE A 36 -7.02 -6.50 13.08
N LEU A 37 -6.15 -6.38 14.09
CA LEU A 37 -6.55 -6.10 15.47
C LEU A 37 -7.27 -4.75 15.58
N ALA A 38 -6.81 -3.72 14.88
CA ALA A 38 -7.48 -2.42 14.82
C ALA A 38 -8.82 -2.47 14.09
N ALA A 39 -8.98 -3.37 13.11
CA ALA A 39 -10.24 -3.57 12.40
C ALA A 39 -11.35 -4.15 13.29
N ILE A 40 -11.02 -4.97 14.30
CA ILE A 40 -12.00 -5.59 15.21
C ILE A 40 -12.90 -4.53 15.91
N PRO A 41 -12.38 -3.56 16.67
CA PRO A 41 -13.22 -2.55 17.33
C PRO A 41 -13.92 -1.63 16.33
N MET A 42 -13.34 -1.40 15.14
CA MET A 42 -13.99 -0.64 14.08
C MET A 42 -15.21 -1.39 13.52
N ALA A 43 -15.08 -2.70 13.28
CA ALA A 43 -16.16 -3.58 12.85
C ALA A 43 -17.25 -3.68 13.93
N TRP A 44 -16.87 -3.88 15.20
CA TRP A 44 -17.80 -3.88 16.32
C TRP A 44 -18.59 -2.58 16.41
N SER A 45 -17.92 -1.43 16.23
CA SER A 45 -18.58 -0.13 16.19
C SER A 45 -19.51 0.05 15.01
N LEU A 46 -19.30 -0.64 13.88
CA LEU A 46 -20.20 -0.61 12.71
C LEU A 46 -21.42 -1.48 12.94
N ILE A 47 -21.23 -2.72 13.42
CA ILE A 47 -22.31 -3.67 13.71
C ILE A 47 -23.24 -3.14 14.81
N SER A 48 -22.68 -2.39 15.77
CA SER A 48 -23.45 -1.76 16.85
C SER A 48 -24.31 -0.55 16.39
N ARG A 49 -24.24 -0.13 15.12
CA ARG A 49 -25.04 0.99 14.59
C ARG A 49 -26.34 0.48 13.99
N ARG A 50 -27.42 1.25 14.14
CA ARG A 50 -28.71 0.95 13.51
C ARG A 50 -28.67 0.98 11.99
N THR A 51 -27.86 1.88 11.43
CA THR A 51 -27.70 2.04 9.98
C THR A 51 -26.23 2.22 9.64
N VAL A 52 -25.76 1.42 8.68
CA VAL A 52 -24.44 1.55 8.07
C VAL A 52 -24.68 1.87 6.60
N LEU A 53 -24.20 3.04 6.17
CA LEU A 53 -24.26 3.45 4.78
C LEU A 53 -23.02 2.92 4.06
N ALA A 54 -23.11 2.83 2.74
CA ALA A 54 -21.99 2.51 1.87
C ALA A 54 -21.80 3.62 0.82
N PRO A 55 -20.57 3.85 0.32
CA PRO A 55 -20.35 4.78 -0.76
C PRO A 55 -21.06 4.31 -2.04
N ARG A 56 -21.52 5.26 -2.87
CA ARG A 56 -22.00 4.92 -4.22
C ARG A 56 -20.90 4.19 -4.99
N GLY A 57 -21.27 3.11 -5.68
CA GLY A 57 -20.34 2.20 -6.37
C GLY A 57 -19.76 1.09 -5.50
N PHE A 58 -20.11 0.99 -4.21
CA PHE A 58 -19.62 -0.07 -3.33
C PHE A 58 -20.04 -1.48 -3.76
N GLY A 59 -21.10 -1.61 -4.57
CA GLY A 59 -21.49 -2.89 -5.18
C GLY A 59 -20.38 -3.54 -6.01
N TRP A 60 -19.53 -2.74 -6.68
CA TRP A 60 -18.35 -3.25 -7.40
C TRP A 60 -17.36 -3.93 -6.44
N TRP A 61 -17.11 -3.31 -5.29
CA TRP A 61 -16.25 -3.88 -4.25
C TRP A 61 -16.84 -5.14 -3.63
N ILE A 62 -18.15 -5.14 -3.33
CA ILE A 62 -18.83 -6.33 -2.81
C ILE A 62 -18.80 -7.48 -3.81
N GLY A 63 -19.04 -7.21 -5.10
CA GLY A 63 -18.91 -8.21 -6.15
C GLY A 63 -17.49 -8.79 -6.21
N PHE A 64 -16.47 -7.94 -6.12
CA PHE A 64 -15.09 -8.38 -6.02
C PHE A 64 -14.84 -9.29 -4.80
N LEU A 65 -15.34 -8.92 -3.60
CA LEU A 65 -15.21 -9.77 -2.41
C LEU A 65 -15.91 -11.12 -2.55
N VAL A 66 -17.06 -11.16 -3.23
CA VAL A 66 -17.74 -12.43 -3.56
C VAL A 66 -16.84 -13.29 -4.45
N VAL A 67 -16.22 -12.70 -5.48
CA VAL A 67 -15.27 -13.44 -6.33
C VAL A 67 -14.06 -13.92 -5.53
N VAL A 68 -13.51 -13.12 -4.60
CA VAL A 68 -12.43 -13.56 -3.70
C VAL A 68 -12.84 -14.79 -2.88
N LEU A 69 -14.05 -14.81 -2.34
CA LEU A 69 -14.54 -15.96 -1.57
C LEU A 69 -14.73 -17.19 -2.46
N VAL A 70 -15.36 -17.01 -3.62
CA VAL A 70 -15.61 -18.10 -4.58
C VAL A 70 -14.30 -18.65 -5.13
N SER A 71 -13.29 -17.81 -5.39
CA SER A 71 -12.00 -18.28 -5.91
C SER A 71 -11.22 -19.14 -4.93
N GLY A 72 -11.58 -19.13 -3.64
CA GLY A 72 -11.09 -20.08 -2.64
C GLY A 72 -11.38 -21.55 -2.99
N THR A 73 -12.41 -21.84 -3.81
CA THR A 73 -12.69 -23.21 -4.28
C THR A 73 -11.64 -23.74 -5.27
N MET A 74 -10.82 -22.85 -5.85
CA MET A 74 -9.82 -23.19 -6.86
C MET A 74 -8.41 -23.42 -6.26
N LEU A 75 -8.27 -23.39 -4.93
CA LEU A 75 -6.98 -23.51 -4.25
C LEU A 75 -6.28 -24.86 -4.45
N THR A 76 -6.98 -25.90 -4.88
CA THR A 76 -6.41 -27.22 -5.21
C THR A 76 -6.35 -27.50 -6.70
N THR A 77 -6.84 -26.58 -7.54
CA THR A 77 -6.85 -26.76 -8.99
C THR A 77 -5.49 -26.45 -9.57
N ASP A 78 -5.07 -27.29 -10.52
CA ASP A 78 -3.86 -27.08 -11.32
C ASP A 78 -4.06 -25.92 -12.29
N ALA A 79 -3.21 -24.90 -12.16
CA ALA A 79 -3.18 -23.79 -13.10
C ALA A 79 -2.15 -24.10 -14.21
N PRO A 80 -2.47 -23.80 -15.49
CA PRO A 80 -1.53 -24.03 -16.59
C PRO A 80 -0.15 -23.39 -16.32
N PHE A 81 0.93 -24.10 -16.67
CA PHE A 81 2.32 -23.66 -16.51
C PHE A 81 2.78 -23.46 -15.05
N SER A 82 2.09 -24.07 -14.10
CA SER A 82 2.35 -23.85 -12.68
C SER A 82 2.28 -25.16 -11.90
N THR A 83 2.93 -25.16 -10.73
CA THR A 83 2.84 -26.25 -9.77
C THR A 83 1.91 -25.91 -8.63
N THR A 84 1.02 -26.84 -8.28
CA THR A 84 0.11 -26.71 -7.14
C THR A 84 0.84 -27.02 -5.84
N GLY A 85 1.06 -25.99 -5.04
CA GLY A 85 1.64 -26.15 -3.70
C GLY A 85 0.68 -26.81 -2.70
N PRO A 86 1.18 -27.26 -1.53
CA PRO A 86 0.35 -27.89 -0.50
C PRO A 86 -0.85 -27.03 -0.09
N LEU A 87 -2.00 -27.66 0.15
CA LEU A 87 -3.24 -26.96 0.52
C LEU A 87 -3.07 -26.07 1.76
N GLY A 88 -2.36 -26.55 2.78
CA GLY A 88 -2.14 -25.80 4.03
C GLY A 88 -1.44 -24.45 3.81
N GLY A 89 -0.39 -24.42 2.99
CA GLY A 89 0.32 -23.18 2.65
C GLY A 89 -0.54 -22.25 1.81
N SER A 90 -1.27 -22.81 0.83
CA SER A 90 -2.19 -22.04 -0.02
C SER A 90 -3.31 -21.40 0.80
N LEU A 91 -3.92 -22.16 1.70
CA LEU A 91 -4.99 -21.71 2.58
C LEU A 91 -4.51 -20.60 3.53
N LEU A 92 -3.32 -20.74 4.11
CA LEU A 92 -2.74 -19.72 4.99
C LEU A 92 -2.65 -18.36 4.27
N THR A 93 -2.03 -18.34 3.09
CA THR A 93 -1.88 -17.10 2.31
C THR A 93 -3.21 -16.56 1.78
N PHE A 94 -4.15 -17.43 1.42
CA PHE A 94 -5.50 -17.05 1.02
C PHE A 94 -6.24 -16.36 2.17
N CYS A 95 -6.28 -16.99 3.35
CA CYS A 95 -6.91 -16.44 4.55
C CYS A 95 -6.26 -15.12 4.96
N TYR A 96 -4.94 -15.02 4.89
CA TYR A 96 -4.22 -13.76 5.14
C TYR A 96 -4.68 -12.63 4.22
N ARG A 97 -4.78 -12.88 2.91
CA ARG A 97 -5.26 -11.90 1.93
C ARG A 97 -6.73 -11.55 2.15
N LEU A 98 -7.56 -12.54 2.49
CA LEU A 98 -8.96 -12.32 2.84
C LEU A 98 -9.09 -11.42 4.07
N CYS A 99 -8.30 -11.65 5.13
CA CYS A 99 -8.25 -10.78 6.31
C CYS A 99 -7.90 -9.33 5.93
N TRP A 100 -6.96 -9.13 5.00
CA TRP A 100 -6.67 -7.79 4.47
C TRP A 100 -7.86 -7.18 3.75
N TYR A 101 -8.49 -7.89 2.81
CA TYR A 101 -9.66 -7.36 2.11
C TYR A 101 -10.81 -7.01 3.07
N LEU A 102 -11.02 -7.80 4.11
CA LEU A 102 -11.99 -7.49 5.18
C LEU A 102 -11.56 -6.25 5.98
N ALA A 103 -10.30 -6.16 6.41
CA ALA A 103 -9.80 -5.04 7.20
C ALA A 103 -9.89 -3.71 6.45
N VAL A 104 -9.52 -3.68 5.16
CA VAL A 104 -9.62 -2.47 4.34
C VAL A 104 -11.07 -2.09 4.05
N THR A 105 -11.98 -3.08 3.95
CA THR A 105 -13.43 -2.83 3.86
C THR A 105 -13.98 -2.19 5.13
N VAL A 106 -13.59 -2.74 6.29
CA VAL A 106 -14.01 -2.23 7.60
C VAL A 106 -13.54 -0.80 7.79
N VAL A 107 -12.27 -0.47 7.49
CA VAL A 107 -11.76 0.88 7.70
C VAL A 107 -12.44 1.91 6.77
N LEU A 108 -12.71 1.54 5.51
CA LEU A 108 -13.48 2.37 4.57
C LEU A 108 -14.84 2.76 5.16
N LEU A 109 -15.60 1.75 5.58
CA LEU A 109 -16.95 1.94 6.13
C LEU A 109 -16.90 2.66 7.48
N TYR A 110 -15.93 2.35 8.34
CA TYR A 110 -15.77 2.97 9.65
C TYR A 110 -15.50 4.47 9.54
N VAL A 111 -14.49 4.85 8.74
CA VAL A 111 -14.12 6.26 8.52
C VAL A 111 -15.26 7.00 7.83
N GLY A 112 -15.87 6.39 6.82
CA GLY A 112 -16.96 7.00 6.05
C GLY A 112 -18.25 7.23 6.85
N ASN A 113 -18.61 6.30 7.74
CA ASN A 113 -19.83 6.39 8.55
C ASN A 113 -19.65 7.22 9.83
N THR A 114 -18.42 7.40 10.33
CA THR A 114 -18.17 8.17 11.55
C THR A 114 -18.11 9.67 11.26
N SER A 115 -18.94 10.48 11.92
CA SER A 115 -18.98 11.94 11.70
C SER A 115 -17.63 12.62 11.96
N SER A 116 -17.36 13.71 11.24
CA SER A 116 -16.22 14.60 11.48
C SER A 116 -16.17 15.16 12.90
N LYS A 117 -17.29 15.22 13.64
CA LYS A 117 -17.30 15.61 15.06
C LYS A 117 -16.66 14.55 15.97
N ASP A 118 -16.96 13.28 15.74
CA ASP A 118 -16.46 12.16 16.56
C ASP A 118 -15.06 11.70 16.13
N LEU A 119 -14.80 11.73 14.81
CA LEU A 119 -13.51 11.40 14.20
C LEU A 119 -13.05 12.56 13.31
N PRO A 120 -12.41 13.59 13.89
CA PRO A 120 -11.96 14.76 13.14
C PRO A 120 -11.05 14.38 11.96
N THR A 121 -11.37 14.88 10.76
CA THR A 121 -10.58 14.63 9.54
C THR A 121 -9.12 15.02 9.75
N GLY A 122 -8.87 16.18 10.36
CA GLY A 122 -7.52 16.64 10.66
C GLY A 122 -6.74 15.69 11.57
N LYS A 123 -7.41 14.95 12.47
CA LYS A 123 -6.75 13.94 13.31
C LYS A 123 -6.30 12.74 12.47
N VAL A 124 -7.17 12.22 11.59
CA VAL A 124 -6.83 11.10 10.70
C VAL A 124 -5.68 11.47 9.76
N VAL A 125 -5.75 12.65 9.14
CA VAL A 125 -4.65 13.16 8.28
C VAL A 125 -3.34 13.25 9.07
N ARG A 126 -3.37 13.75 10.31
CA ARG A 126 -2.15 13.81 11.16
C ARG A 126 -1.58 12.44 11.49
N LEU A 127 -2.41 11.42 11.69
CA LEU A 127 -1.95 10.05 11.93
C LEU A 127 -1.26 9.48 10.68
N LEU A 128 -1.82 9.71 9.50
CA LEU A 128 -1.20 9.31 8.23
C LEU A 128 0.08 10.11 7.94
N ALA A 129 0.09 11.40 8.28
CA ALA A 129 1.29 12.23 8.20
C ALA A 129 2.39 11.75 9.17
N TYR A 130 2.03 11.32 10.37
CA TYR A 130 2.97 10.70 11.31
C TYR A 130 3.58 9.43 10.73
N MET A 131 2.80 8.61 10.04
CA MET A 131 3.32 7.44 9.34
C MET A 131 4.34 7.77 8.25
N PHE A 132 4.23 8.92 7.58
CA PHE A 132 5.29 9.39 6.68
C PHE A 132 6.61 9.60 7.43
N VAL A 133 6.56 10.24 8.60
CA VAL A 133 7.74 10.45 9.46
C VAL A 133 8.36 9.10 9.84
N VAL A 134 7.55 8.18 10.38
CA VAL A 134 8.01 6.84 10.76
C VAL A 134 8.64 6.10 9.56
N THR A 135 8.02 6.17 8.39
CA THR A 135 8.52 5.51 7.17
C THR A 135 9.83 6.14 6.67
N ALA A 136 9.95 7.46 6.74
CA ALA A 136 11.15 8.19 6.34
C ALA A 136 12.35 7.85 7.25
N PHE A 137 12.16 7.89 8.57
CA PHE A 137 13.21 7.54 9.53
C PHE A 137 13.54 6.04 9.52
N GLY A 138 12.56 5.16 9.35
CA GLY A 138 12.79 3.73 9.15
C GLY A 138 13.57 3.44 7.87
N GLY A 139 13.28 4.18 6.80
CA GLY A 139 14.05 4.13 5.56
C GLY A 139 15.50 4.57 5.75
N LEU A 140 15.72 5.69 6.45
CA LEU A 140 17.06 6.17 6.78
C LEU A 140 17.83 5.15 7.63
N LEU A 141 17.17 4.51 8.62
CA LEU A 141 17.76 3.43 9.39
C LEU A 141 18.19 2.25 8.51
N GLY A 142 17.40 1.90 7.48
CA GLY A 142 17.77 0.89 6.49
C GLY A 142 18.96 1.26 5.61
N VAL A 143 19.21 2.56 5.38
CA VAL A 143 20.41 3.02 4.67
C VAL A 143 21.63 3.00 5.59
N LEU A 144 21.49 3.47 6.84
CA LEU A 144 22.60 3.61 7.78
C LEU A 144 23.02 2.30 8.44
N MET A 145 22.06 1.40 8.68
CA MET A 145 22.25 0.13 9.36
C MET A 145 21.57 -1.01 8.57
N PRO A 146 22.04 -1.34 7.35
CA PRO A 146 21.34 -2.25 6.44
C PRO A 146 21.28 -3.71 6.91
N HIS A 147 22.17 -4.12 7.81
CA HIS A 147 22.24 -5.46 8.39
C HIS A 147 21.53 -5.57 9.74
N LEU A 148 20.86 -4.50 10.20
CA LEU A 148 20.15 -4.55 11.47
C LEU A 148 18.86 -5.35 11.31
N GLU A 149 18.84 -6.51 11.95
CA GLU A 149 17.69 -7.38 12.11
C GLU A 149 17.69 -8.00 13.51
N PHE A 150 16.51 -8.37 14.00
CA PHE A 150 16.37 -8.95 15.34
C PHE A 150 15.12 -9.82 15.43
N SER A 151 15.17 -10.88 16.22
CA SER A 151 13.98 -11.70 16.49
C SER A 151 12.96 -10.91 17.30
N SER A 152 11.72 -10.86 16.81
CA SER A 152 10.64 -10.15 17.50
C SER A 152 10.07 -10.94 18.66
N LEU A 153 9.29 -10.28 19.53
CA LEU A 153 8.58 -10.98 20.60
C LEU A 153 7.64 -12.05 20.05
N LEU A 154 6.92 -11.78 18.96
CA LEU A 154 6.04 -12.79 18.35
C LEU A 154 6.82 -13.99 17.82
N GLU A 155 7.97 -13.75 17.17
CA GLU A 155 8.85 -14.81 16.67
C GLU A 155 9.36 -15.72 17.79
N LEU A 156 9.72 -15.14 18.94
CA LEU A 156 10.19 -15.90 20.12
C LEU A 156 9.09 -16.73 20.79
N VAL A 157 7.83 -16.28 20.72
CA VAL A 157 6.68 -16.96 21.36
C VAL A 157 6.10 -18.06 20.46
N LEU A 158 6.18 -17.91 19.14
CA LEU A 158 5.60 -18.88 18.21
C LEU A 158 6.39 -20.20 18.20
N PRO A 159 5.72 -21.35 17.99
CA PRO A 159 6.41 -22.61 17.75
C PRO A 159 7.35 -22.51 16.55
N LYS A 160 8.55 -23.10 16.64
CA LYS A 160 9.56 -23.05 15.57
C LYS A 160 9.03 -23.52 14.20
N SER A 161 8.09 -24.46 14.18
CA SER A 161 7.43 -24.93 12.94
C SER A 161 6.60 -23.83 12.25
N VAL A 162 6.03 -22.90 13.00
CA VAL A 162 5.24 -21.77 12.49
C VAL A 162 6.17 -20.60 12.18
N ALA A 163 7.10 -20.28 13.09
CA ALA A 163 8.04 -19.17 12.91
C ALA A 163 8.98 -19.38 11.71
N ASN A 164 9.40 -20.61 11.43
CA ASN A 164 10.27 -20.94 10.29
C ASN A 164 9.52 -21.04 8.94
N ASN A 165 8.20 -20.88 8.92
CA ASN A 165 7.48 -20.76 7.66
C ASN A 165 7.93 -19.48 6.94
N ARG A 166 8.51 -19.61 5.73
CA ARG A 166 9.11 -18.48 4.99
C ARG A 166 8.18 -17.27 4.85
N PHE A 167 6.89 -17.51 4.59
CA PHE A 167 5.90 -16.45 4.46
C PHE A 167 5.66 -15.74 5.79
N LEU A 168 5.41 -16.48 6.87
CA LEU A 168 5.19 -15.87 8.19
C LEU A 168 6.44 -15.19 8.74
N HIS A 169 7.61 -15.81 8.59
CA HIS A 169 8.89 -15.24 9.01
C HIS A 169 9.11 -13.85 8.41
N ALA A 170 8.80 -13.67 7.11
CA ALA A 170 8.93 -12.38 6.44
C ALA A 170 8.03 -11.28 7.06
N LEU A 171 6.92 -11.64 7.69
CA LEU A 171 5.99 -10.70 8.34
C LEU A 171 6.36 -10.41 9.80
N ILE A 172 6.92 -11.39 10.50
CA ILE A 172 7.17 -11.32 11.95
C ILE A 172 8.61 -11.01 12.32
N HIS A 173 9.55 -11.03 11.37
CA HIS A 173 10.98 -10.77 11.59
C HIS A 173 11.38 -9.35 11.17
N PRO A 174 11.58 -8.42 12.12
CA PRO A 174 12.04 -7.06 11.84
C PRO A 174 13.44 -7.03 11.24
N ALA A 175 13.56 -6.41 10.06
CA ALA A 175 14.83 -5.90 9.58
C ALA A 175 14.67 -4.53 8.92
N THR A 176 15.80 -3.87 8.72
CA THR A 176 15.87 -2.50 8.22
C THR A 176 16.01 -2.41 6.70
N ALA A 177 16.65 -3.40 6.06
CA ALA A 177 16.81 -3.45 4.61
C ALA A 177 16.68 -4.87 4.03
N ASP A 178 16.37 -4.95 2.73
CA ASP A 178 16.54 -6.15 1.89
C ASP A 178 17.84 -6.01 1.11
N ILE A 179 18.77 -6.96 1.26
CA ILE A 179 20.03 -6.95 0.50
C ILE A 179 19.80 -7.67 -0.83
N GLN A 180 19.95 -6.97 -1.94
CA GLN A 180 19.68 -7.51 -3.27
C GLN A 180 20.81 -7.17 -4.25
N ASN A 181 21.18 -8.14 -5.10
CA ASN A 181 22.21 -7.99 -6.13
C ASN A 181 21.62 -7.46 -7.44
N VAL A 182 21.11 -6.22 -7.43
CA VAL A 182 20.38 -5.68 -8.60
C VAL A 182 21.21 -4.87 -9.58
N LEU A 183 22.40 -4.44 -9.17
CA LEU A 183 23.37 -3.69 -10.00
C LEU A 183 24.63 -4.53 -10.31
N GLY A 184 24.57 -5.85 -10.11
CA GLY A 184 25.75 -6.73 -10.19
C GLY A 184 26.53 -6.86 -8.88
N PHE A 185 26.18 -6.08 -7.85
CA PHE A 185 26.73 -6.15 -6.50
C PHE A 185 25.64 -5.97 -5.44
N ALA A 186 25.93 -6.39 -4.20
CA ALA A 186 24.99 -6.32 -3.08
C ALA A 186 24.65 -4.87 -2.74
N GLN A 187 23.35 -4.55 -2.77
CA GLN A 187 22.83 -3.24 -2.43
C GLN A 187 21.67 -3.33 -1.45
N PRO A 188 21.71 -2.53 -0.36
CA PRO A 188 20.62 -2.50 0.60
C PRO A 188 19.44 -1.70 0.05
N ARG A 189 18.25 -2.29 0.13
CA ARG A 189 16.99 -1.62 -0.18
C ARG A 189 16.22 -1.40 1.13
N PRO A 190 16.01 -0.15 1.58
CA PRO A 190 15.33 0.10 2.84
C PRO A 190 13.91 -0.50 2.87
N ARG A 191 13.57 -1.17 3.97
CA ARG A 191 12.24 -1.76 4.18
C ARG A 191 11.59 -1.38 5.50
N ALA A 192 12.34 -0.99 6.53
CA ALA A 192 11.74 -0.70 7.84
C ALA A 192 10.74 0.48 7.78
N PRO A 193 9.62 0.40 8.54
CA PRO A 193 9.19 -0.70 9.41
C PRO A 193 8.23 -1.71 8.73
N PHE A 194 8.42 -2.01 7.44
CA PHE A 194 7.58 -2.92 6.65
C PHE A 194 8.31 -4.21 6.28
N ALA A 195 7.53 -5.23 5.90
CA ALA A 195 8.04 -6.54 5.53
C ALA A 195 8.88 -6.56 4.24
N TYR A 196 8.67 -5.61 3.32
CA TYR A 196 9.36 -5.60 2.02
C TYR A 196 9.73 -4.18 1.58
N ALA A 197 10.85 -4.03 0.87
CA ALA A 197 11.28 -2.74 0.33
C ALA A 197 10.25 -2.10 -0.62
N ASN A 198 9.49 -2.91 -1.36
CA ASN A 198 8.41 -2.42 -2.23
C ASN A 198 7.24 -1.85 -1.39
N SER A 199 6.88 -2.53 -0.29
CA SER A 199 5.85 -2.06 0.65
C SER A 199 6.28 -0.76 1.31
N TRP A 200 7.55 -0.61 1.67
CA TRP A 200 8.10 0.66 2.16
C TRP A 200 7.92 1.80 1.15
N GLY A 201 8.27 1.57 -0.11
CA GLY A 201 8.12 2.56 -1.17
C GLY A 201 6.66 2.99 -1.38
N ALA A 202 5.73 2.03 -1.45
CA ALA A 202 4.30 2.30 -1.59
C ALA A 202 3.73 3.10 -0.40
N ASN A 203 4.11 2.74 0.83
CA ASN A 203 3.68 3.48 2.00
C ASN A 203 4.24 4.90 2.05
N LEU A 204 5.52 5.08 1.70
CA LEU A 204 6.14 6.40 1.65
C LEU A 204 5.38 7.33 0.69
N SER A 205 5.08 6.87 -0.53
CA SER A 205 4.33 7.65 -1.52
C SER A 205 2.89 7.91 -1.06
N PHE A 206 2.22 6.94 -0.43
CA PHE A 206 0.83 7.09 0.03
C PHE A 206 0.68 8.03 1.21
N PHE A 207 1.66 8.07 2.14
CA PHE A 207 1.61 8.97 3.28
C PHE A 207 2.06 10.40 2.94
N LEU A 208 2.87 10.59 1.90
CA LEU A 208 3.41 11.89 1.50
C LEU A 208 2.34 12.98 1.28
N PRO A 209 1.23 12.76 0.54
CA PRO A 209 0.19 13.78 0.37
C PRO A 209 -0.42 14.25 1.70
N PHE A 210 -0.66 13.33 2.64
CA PHE A 210 -1.19 13.66 3.97
C PHE A 210 -0.17 14.44 4.80
N PHE A 211 1.09 14.06 4.72
CA PHE A 211 2.19 14.78 5.37
C PHE A 211 2.29 16.21 4.86
N LEU A 212 2.39 16.40 3.53
CA LEU A 212 2.48 17.72 2.92
C LEU A 212 1.30 18.59 3.31
N TYR A 213 0.08 18.06 3.23
CA TYR A 213 -1.14 18.79 3.59
C TYR A 213 -1.21 19.15 5.08
N SER A 214 -0.83 18.24 5.99
CA SER A 214 -0.91 18.47 7.44
C SER A 214 0.23 19.32 8.00
N TRP A 215 1.42 19.28 7.40
CA TRP A 215 2.63 19.90 7.95
C TRP A 215 2.98 21.22 7.27
N PHE A 216 2.46 21.51 6.07
CA PHE A 216 2.71 22.78 5.38
C PHE A 216 1.47 23.64 5.19
N SER A 217 0.36 23.32 5.86
CA SER A 217 -0.82 24.19 5.90
C SER A 217 -0.53 25.50 6.66
N LYS A 218 -1.39 26.51 6.48
CA LYS A 218 -1.25 27.82 7.15
C LYS A 218 -1.21 27.68 8.68
N ASP A 219 -1.98 26.74 9.24
CA ASP A 219 -2.10 26.51 10.68
C ASP A 219 -1.13 25.42 11.19
N ALA A 220 -0.06 25.13 10.44
CA ALA A 220 0.89 24.08 10.80
C ALA A 220 1.78 24.43 12.00
N GLY A 221 2.04 25.73 12.25
CA GLY A 221 2.93 26.20 13.31
C GLY A 221 4.34 25.64 13.15
N TRP A 222 4.93 25.13 14.24
CA TRP A 222 6.28 24.54 14.26
C TRP A 222 6.47 23.38 13.26
N ARG A 223 5.39 22.65 12.92
CA ARG A 223 5.43 21.52 11.98
C ARG A 223 5.89 21.96 10.58
N ARG A 224 5.63 23.20 10.20
CA ARG A 224 6.07 23.73 8.90
C ARG A 224 7.59 23.84 8.80
N ILE A 225 8.24 24.18 9.92
CA ILE A 225 9.70 24.26 10.01
C ILE A 225 10.27 22.85 10.12
N ALA A 226 9.73 22.02 11.02
CA ALA A 226 10.18 20.64 11.21
C ALA A 226 9.93 19.75 9.98
N GLY A 227 9.00 20.10 9.11
CA GLY A 227 8.69 19.33 7.90
C GLY A 227 9.83 19.29 6.90
N TRP A 228 10.64 20.34 6.80
CA TRP A 228 11.77 20.40 5.86
C TRP A 228 12.86 19.37 6.18
N PRO A 229 13.37 19.28 7.43
CA PRO A 229 14.27 18.19 7.83
C PRO A 229 13.71 16.79 7.56
N VAL A 230 12.41 16.58 7.79
CA VAL A 230 11.79 15.26 7.54
C VAL A 230 11.80 14.92 6.04
N LEU A 231 11.54 15.88 5.15
CA LEU A 231 11.64 15.68 3.70
C LEU A 231 13.09 15.38 3.29
N ALA A 232 14.07 16.06 3.89
CA ALA A 232 15.48 15.78 3.64
C ALA A 232 15.86 14.35 4.08
N VAL A 233 15.40 13.93 5.27
CA VAL A 233 15.56 12.55 5.77
C VAL A 233 14.92 11.55 4.83
N ALA A 234 13.71 11.82 4.31
CA ALA A 234 13.04 10.93 3.36
C ALA A 234 13.74 10.85 2.01
N ALA A 235 14.38 11.93 1.55
CA ALA A 235 15.05 11.98 0.26
C ALA A 235 16.23 10.99 0.18
N VAL A 236 16.98 10.81 1.27
CA VAL A 236 18.14 9.88 1.32
C VAL A 236 17.75 8.44 0.94
N PRO A 237 16.85 7.74 1.67
CA PRO A 237 16.45 6.39 1.31
C PRO A 237 15.69 6.34 -0.02
N VAL A 238 14.98 7.40 -0.44
CA VAL A 238 14.38 7.44 -1.78
C VAL A 238 15.44 7.26 -2.86
N VAL A 239 16.57 7.96 -2.77
CA VAL A 239 17.68 7.85 -3.73
C VAL A 239 18.31 6.45 -3.70
N TYR A 240 18.56 5.89 -2.53
CA TYR A 240 19.22 4.58 -2.39
C TYR A 240 18.29 3.37 -2.53
N SER A 241 16.97 3.55 -2.55
CA SER A 241 15.99 2.45 -2.57
C SER A 241 16.02 1.56 -3.81
N LEU A 242 16.66 2.03 -4.90
CA LEU A 242 16.62 1.43 -6.24
C LEU A 242 15.19 1.19 -6.76
N ASN A 243 14.23 1.95 -6.21
CA ASN A 243 12.82 1.68 -6.39
C ASN A 243 12.20 2.54 -7.49
N ARG A 244 12.27 2.02 -8.73
CA ARG A 244 11.79 2.71 -9.94
C ARG A 244 10.32 3.12 -9.87
N GLY A 245 9.47 2.28 -9.26
CA GLY A 245 8.03 2.57 -9.12
C GLY A 245 7.81 3.83 -8.26
N LEU A 246 8.57 3.97 -7.19
CA LEU A 246 8.48 5.09 -6.26
C LEU A 246 8.96 6.37 -6.94
N TRP A 247 10.09 6.34 -7.63
CA TRP A 247 10.57 7.49 -8.39
C TRP A 247 9.54 7.97 -9.41
N GLY A 248 8.97 7.04 -10.19
CA GLY A 248 7.94 7.35 -11.17
C GLY A 248 6.70 7.97 -10.54
N VAL A 249 6.21 7.41 -9.43
CA VAL A 249 5.01 7.93 -8.76
C VAL A 249 5.24 9.30 -8.13
N LEU A 250 6.44 9.58 -7.60
CA LEU A 250 6.78 10.89 -7.05
C LEU A 250 6.81 11.96 -8.14
N VAL A 251 7.32 11.64 -9.33
CA VAL A 251 7.24 12.53 -10.51
C VAL A 251 5.79 12.79 -10.87
N VAL A 252 4.96 11.75 -10.96
CA VAL A 252 3.52 11.90 -11.24
C VAL A 252 2.83 12.72 -10.15
N GLY A 253 3.19 12.55 -8.89
CA GLY A 253 2.69 13.34 -7.77
C GLY A 253 3.06 14.81 -7.85
N ALA A 254 4.30 15.13 -8.24
CA ALA A 254 4.72 16.50 -8.49
C ALA A 254 3.92 17.13 -9.63
N LEU A 255 3.76 16.43 -10.76
CA LEU A 255 2.94 16.89 -11.89
C LEU A 255 1.48 17.08 -11.48
N TYR A 256 0.92 16.15 -10.71
CA TYR A 256 -0.42 16.27 -10.16
C TYR A 256 -0.54 17.53 -9.29
N ALA A 257 0.42 17.81 -8.41
CA ALA A 257 0.42 19.01 -7.58
C ALA A 257 0.46 20.30 -8.43
N VAL A 258 1.26 20.36 -9.51
CA VAL A 258 1.27 21.48 -10.46
C VAL A 258 -0.11 21.67 -11.08
N VAL A 259 -0.74 20.59 -11.57
CA VAL A 259 -2.10 20.63 -12.14
C VAL A 259 -3.10 21.16 -11.11
N GLN A 260 -3.02 20.75 -9.84
CA GLN A 260 -3.91 21.27 -8.81
C GLN A 260 -3.67 22.75 -8.50
N VAL A 261 -2.41 23.22 -8.48
CA VAL A 261 -2.10 24.64 -8.33
C VAL A 261 -2.73 25.45 -9.47
N ILE A 262 -2.59 24.99 -10.72
CA ILE A 262 -3.23 25.63 -11.88
C ILE A 262 -4.74 25.65 -11.73
N ARG A 263 -5.36 24.52 -11.35
CA ARG A 263 -6.83 24.40 -11.23
C ARG A 263 -7.43 25.23 -10.10
N LEU A 264 -6.67 25.47 -9.02
CA LEU A 264 -7.15 26.19 -7.84
C LEU A 264 -6.77 27.67 -7.83
N ARG A 265 -5.66 28.05 -8.48
CA ARG A 265 -5.10 29.41 -8.39
C ARG A 265 -4.77 30.05 -9.74
N GLY A 266 -4.99 29.35 -10.85
CA GLY A 266 -4.67 29.81 -12.20
C GLY A 266 -3.21 29.55 -12.61
N PHE A 267 -2.93 29.69 -13.90
CA PHE A 267 -1.62 29.36 -14.49
C PHE A 267 -0.47 30.17 -13.90
N ASN A 268 -0.69 31.46 -13.61
CA ASN A 268 0.33 32.35 -13.04
C ASN A 268 0.82 31.88 -11.66
N ALA A 269 0.02 31.10 -10.93
CA ALA A 269 0.42 30.59 -9.62
C ALA A 269 1.52 29.51 -9.69
N VAL A 270 1.81 28.96 -10.87
CA VAL A 270 2.90 27.99 -11.06
C VAL A 270 4.27 28.60 -10.78
N VAL A 271 4.44 29.92 -10.96
CA VAL A 271 5.68 30.63 -10.63
C VAL A 271 6.08 30.43 -9.16
N TRP A 272 5.11 30.28 -8.25
CA TRP A 272 5.38 30.01 -6.84
C TRP A 272 6.01 28.64 -6.57
N LEU A 273 5.97 27.72 -7.53
CA LEU A 273 6.64 26.41 -7.46
C LEU A 273 8.09 26.47 -7.97
N ALA A 274 8.49 27.53 -8.68
CA ALA A 274 9.83 27.63 -9.26
C ALA A 274 10.96 27.51 -8.23
N PRO A 275 10.91 28.12 -7.04
CA PRO A 275 11.95 27.94 -6.03
C PRO A 275 12.05 26.49 -5.55
N VAL A 276 10.91 25.82 -5.36
CA VAL A 276 10.87 24.41 -4.93
C VAL A 276 11.43 23.50 -6.02
N ALA A 277 11.07 23.76 -7.29
CA ALA A 277 11.59 23.04 -8.44
C ALA A 277 13.12 23.23 -8.58
N ALA A 278 13.62 24.46 -8.42
CA ALA A 278 15.05 24.75 -8.46
C ALA A 278 15.81 24.00 -7.36
N ILE A 279 15.32 24.02 -6.12
CA ILE A 279 15.91 23.26 -5.01
C ILE A 279 15.90 21.76 -5.31
N ALA A 280 14.80 21.21 -5.83
CA ALA A 280 14.70 19.81 -6.19
C ALA A 280 15.69 19.43 -7.30
N VAL A 281 15.84 20.26 -8.35
CA VAL A 281 16.81 20.03 -9.43
C VAL A 281 18.23 20.06 -8.90
N VAL A 282 18.60 21.06 -8.10
CA VAL A 282 19.93 21.14 -7.48
C VAL A 282 20.19 19.92 -6.61
N ALA A 283 19.22 19.53 -5.77
CA ALA A 283 19.33 18.34 -4.93
C ALA A 283 19.54 17.06 -5.75
N ILE A 284 18.84 16.90 -6.88
CA ILE A 284 19.03 15.76 -7.78
C ILE A 284 20.44 15.76 -8.37
N LEU A 285 20.92 16.91 -8.87
CA LEU A 285 22.22 17.03 -9.53
C LEU A 285 23.40 16.75 -8.59
N ILE A 286 23.31 17.14 -7.32
CA ILE A 286 24.37 16.88 -6.33
C ILE A 286 24.26 15.51 -5.66
N SER A 287 23.12 14.82 -5.82
CA SER A 287 22.90 13.48 -5.29
C SER A 287 23.42 12.40 -6.23
N PRO A 288 23.65 11.16 -5.76
CA PRO A 288 23.98 10.03 -6.63
C PRO A 288 22.79 9.54 -7.47
N LEU A 289 21.61 10.16 -7.38
CA LEU A 289 20.40 9.70 -8.06
C LEU A 289 20.57 9.55 -9.59
N PRO A 290 21.20 10.48 -10.34
CA PRO A 290 21.39 10.30 -11.78
C PRO A 290 22.24 9.07 -12.11
N GLY A 291 23.30 8.83 -11.33
CA GLY A 291 24.15 7.64 -11.46
C GLY A 291 23.38 6.36 -11.15
N MET A 292 22.67 6.33 -10.01
CA MET A 292 21.81 5.20 -9.61
C MET A 292 20.75 4.87 -10.66
N ILE A 293 20.13 5.90 -11.26
CA ILE A 293 19.18 5.73 -12.36
C ILE A 293 19.89 5.11 -13.57
N SER A 294 21.02 5.68 -13.99
CA SER A 294 21.79 5.19 -15.15
C SER A 294 22.21 3.74 -14.99
N GLU A 295 22.79 3.37 -13.84
CA GLU A 295 23.20 2.00 -13.53
C GLU A 295 22.01 1.03 -13.54
N ARG A 296 20.85 1.48 -13.04
CA ARG A 296 19.61 0.70 -13.07
C ARG A 296 19.08 0.47 -14.48
N PHE A 297 19.27 1.44 -15.38
CA PHE A 297 18.94 1.31 -16.80
C PHE A 297 19.93 0.43 -17.55
N ALA A 298 21.22 0.44 -17.18
CA ALA A 298 22.23 -0.42 -17.79
C ALA A 298 22.02 -1.92 -17.45
N HIS A 299 21.49 -2.23 -16.26
CA HIS A 299 21.28 -3.61 -15.79
C HIS A 299 19.82 -4.09 -15.95
N GLN A 300 19.29 -4.01 -17.18
CA GLN A 300 17.88 -4.24 -17.47
C GLN A 300 17.42 -5.70 -17.60
N HIS A 301 18.28 -6.70 -17.35
CA HIS A 301 18.02 -8.16 -17.49
C HIS A 301 16.78 -8.74 -16.74
N SER A 302 16.04 -7.90 -16.01
CA SER A 302 14.80 -8.23 -15.30
C SER A 302 13.52 -7.78 -16.03
N ASN A 303 13.57 -6.89 -17.04
CA ASN A 303 12.35 -6.34 -17.65
C ASN A 303 11.65 -7.36 -18.56
N ASP A 304 12.40 -8.05 -19.42
CA ASP A 304 11.83 -9.06 -20.34
C ASP A 304 11.23 -10.24 -19.56
N ARG A 305 11.92 -10.71 -18.51
CA ARG A 305 11.39 -11.74 -17.61
C ARG A 305 10.12 -11.32 -16.87
N ARG A 306 9.98 -10.04 -16.50
CA ARG A 306 8.76 -9.51 -15.87
C ARG A 306 7.62 -9.39 -16.86
N GLY A 307 7.90 -8.94 -18.09
CA GLY A 307 6.94 -8.89 -19.18
C GLY A 307 6.42 -10.29 -19.52
N GLU A 308 7.32 -11.26 -19.68
CA GLU A 308 6.99 -12.65 -19.92
C GLU A 308 6.17 -13.25 -18.77
N LEU A 309 6.57 -12.99 -17.51
CA LEU A 309 5.81 -13.45 -16.35
C LEU A 309 4.39 -12.87 -16.32
N ALA A 310 4.23 -11.58 -16.64
CA ALA A 310 2.92 -10.93 -16.71
C ALA A 310 2.06 -11.54 -17.83
N PHE A 311 2.64 -11.75 -19.02
CA PHE A 311 1.97 -12.41 -20.13
C PHE A 311 1.51 -13.82 -19.76
N LYS A 312 2.41 -14.64 -19.20
CA LYS A 312 2.11 -16.01 -18.76
C LYS A 312 1.08 -16.06 -17.63
N THR A 313 1.09 -15.07 -16.73
CA THR A 313 0.06 -14.92 -15.69
C THR A 313 -1.33 -14.78 -16.32
N VAL A 314 -1.47 -13.91 -17.33
CA VAL A 314 -2.73 -13.71 -18.04
C VAL A 314 -3.09 -14.96 -18.85
N GLU A 315 -2.14 -15.53 -19.59
CA GLU A 315 -2.34 -16.73 -20.41
C GLU A 315 -2.84 -17.92 -19.57
N SER A 316 -2.20 -18.19 -18.42
CA SER A 316 -2.59 -19.24 -17.49
C SER A 316 -4.02 -19.02 -16.95
N THR A 317 -4.33 -17.77 -16.58
CA THR A 317 -5.67 -17.38 -16.09
C THR A 317 -6.74 -17.64 -17.15
N VAL A 318 -6.52 -17.16 -18.38
CA VAL A 318 -7.50 -17.29 -19.47
C VAL A 318 -7.72 -18.77 -19.85
N LYS A 319 -6.65 -19.57 -19.88
CA LYS A 319 -6.73 -20.99 -20.25
C LYS A 319 -7.39 -21.86 -19.18
N GLY A 320 -7.16 -21.59 -17.90
CA GLY A 320 -7.65 -22.47 -16.83
C GLY A 320 -8.86 -21.96 -16.04
N SER A 321 -8.87 -20.69 -15.63
CA SER A 321 -9.94 -20.11 -14.80
C SER A 321 -10.18 -18.62 -15.12
N PRO A 322 -10.78 -18.31 -16.28
CA PRO A 322 -10.84 -16.93 -16.78
C PRO A 322 -11.72 -16.02 -15.92
N LEU A 323 -12.78 -16.55 -15.30
CA LEU A 323 -13.74 -15.73 -14.55
C LEU A 323 -13.28 -15.47 -13.12
N ILE A 324 -13.00 -16.54 -12.37
CA ILE A 324 -12.79 -16.48 -10.92
C ILE A 324 -11.31 -16.65 -10.51
N GLY A 325 -10.41 -16.99 -11.45
CA GLY A 325 -8.99 -17.21 -11.14
C GLY A 325 -8.74 -18.44 -10.28
N PHE A 326 -7.54 -18.52 -9.69
CA PHE A 326 -7.07 -19.70 -8.95
C PHE A 326 -7.05 -19.52 -7.42
N GLY A 327 -7.63 -18.44 -6.90
CA GLY A 327 -7.68 -18.14 -5.47
C GLY A 327 -6.37 -17.61 -4.88
N ASN A 328 -5.23 -18.02 -5.41
CA ASN A 328 -3.92 -17.68 -4.87
C ASN A 328 -2.83 -17.65 -5.96
N THR A 329 -1.63 -17.20 -5.60
CA THR A 329 -0.43 -17.25 -6.43
C THR A 329 0.08 -18.69 -6.57
N ARG A 330 0.74 -19.01 -7.68
CA ARG A 330 1.31 -20.34 -7.95
C ARG A 330 2.76 -20.23 -8.41
N ASP A 331 3.58 -21.16 -7.95
CA ASP A 331 4.96 -21.29 -8.44
C ASP A 331 4.94 -21.72 -9.91
N VAL A 332 5.81 -21.11 -10.72
CA VAL A 332 5.91 -21.42 -12.15
C VAL A 332 6.55 -22.79 -12.31
N GLU A 333 6.03 -23.60 -13.22
CA GLU A 333 6.64 -24.88 -13.58
C GLU A 333 7.90 -24.63 -14.42
N GLY A 334 9.06 -24.97 -13.84
CA GLY A 334 10.35 -24.78 -14.49
C GLY A 334 10.81 -23.31 -14.56
N SER A 335 11.38 -22.95 -15.71
CA SER A 335 11.85 -21.59 -16.05
C SER A 335 11.37 -21.18 -17.44
N PHE A 336 11.42 -19.89 -17.78
CA PHE A 336 11.01 -19.43 -19.11
C PHE A 336 11.84 -19.99 -20.27
N GLY A 337 13.05 -20.49 -20.01
CA GLY A 337 13.90 -21.10 -21.04
C GLY A 337 13.83 -22.64 -21.09
N SER A 338 13.30 -23.29 -20.05
CA SER A 338 13.22 -24.75 -19.97
C SER A 338 12.34 -25.20 -18.80
N ILE A 339 11.54 -26.25 -19.01
CA ILE A 339 10.70 -26.91 -18.01
C ILE A 339 11.56 -27.57 -16.91
N ALA A 340 12.80 -27.97 -17.24
CA ALA A 340 13.77 -28.49 -16.27
C ALA A 340 14.60 -27.39 -15.57
N GLY A 341 14.44 -26.12 -15.98
CA GLY A 341 15.16 -25.00 -15.38
C GLY A 341 14.50 -24.52 -14.09
N GLY A 342 15.26 -23.97 -13.15
CA GLY A 342 14.72 -23.51 -11.86
C GLY A 342 15.83 -22.99 -10.94
N ALA A 343 15.52 -22.74 -9.67
CA ALA A 343 16.57 -22.45 -8.69
C ALA A 343 17.48 -23.68 -8.56
N THR A 344 18.76 -23.51 -8.88
CA THR A 344 19.81 -24.50 -8.63
C THR A 344 20.70 -24.01 -7.49
N LEU A 345 21.47 -24.93 -6.89
CA LEU A 345 22.39 -24.61 -5.78
C LEU A 345 23.38 -23.49 -6.13
N GLY A 346 23.71 -23.31 -7.42
CA GLY A 346 24.59 -22.27 -7.94
C GLY A 346 23.89 -21.03 -8.52
N CYS A 347 22.56 -21.04 -8.69
CA CYS A 347 21.80 -19.88 -9.19
C CYS A 347 20.39 -19.81 -8.59
N PRO A 348 20.24 -19.32 -7.35
CA PRO A 348 18.91 -19.08 -6.76
C PRO A 348 18.08 -18.07 -7.57
N ALA A 349 18.74 -17.11 -8.21
CA ALA A 349 18.14 -16.08 -9.07
C ALA A 349 17.62 -16.62 -10.43
N CYS A 350 17.85 -17.90 -10.72
CA CYS A 350 17.32 -18.59 -11.89
C CYS A 350 15.89 -19.09 -11.67
N ALA A 351 15.38 -19.11 -10.43
CA ALA A 351 13.95 -19.35 -10.18
C ALA A 351 13.11 -18.18 -10.70
N VAL A 352 12.02 -18.53 -11.36
CA VAL A 352 11.01 -17.56 -11.80
C VAL A 352 10.11 -17.22 -10.61
N PRO A 353 9.82 -15.93 -10.35
CA PRO A 353 8.87 -15.56 -9.32
C PRO A 353 7.48 -16.16 -9.58
N PRO A 354 6.70 -16.47 -8.53
CA PRO A 354 5.38 -17.08 -8.71
C PRO A 354 4.42 -16.19 -9.51
N PHE A 355 3.47 -16.79 -10.23
CA PHE A 355 2.40 -16.06 -10.91
C PHE A 355 1.64 -15.19 -9.94
N GLY A 356 1.36 -13.95 -10.36
CA GLY A 356 0.66 -12.95 -9.54
C GLY A 356 1.50 -12.23 -8.47
N THR A 357 2.84 -12.34 -8.48
CA THR A 357 3.71 -11.70 -7.46
C THR A 357 4.38 -10.39 -7.91
N GLN A 358 4.30 -10.00 -9.18
CA GLN A 358 4.97 -8.81 -9.74
C GLN A 358 4.12 -7.53 -9.74
N GLY A 359 3.10 -7.46 -8.89
CA GLY A 359 2.17 -6.35 -8.84
C GLY A 359 0.78 -6.81 -8.41
N HIS A 360 0.06 -5.94 -7.72
CA HIS A 360 -1.28 -6.23 -7.23
C HIS A 360 -2.28 -6.47 -8.36
N LEU A 361 -2.12 -5.83 -9.53
CA LEU A 361 -2.96 -6.12 -10.68
C LEU A 361 -2.79 -7.58 -11.12
N TRP A 362 -1.55 -8.04 -11.23
CA TRP A 362 -1.25 -9.41 -11.65
C TRP A 362 -1.73 -10.43 -10.62
N LEU A 363 -1.63 -10.08 -9.33
CA LEU A 363 -2.24 -10.86 -8.25
C LEU A 363 -3.75 -11.02 -8.49
N VAL A 364 -4.47 -9.92 -8.72
CA VAL A 364 -5.93 -9.95 -8.90
C VAL A 364 -6.33 -10.69 -10.17
N VAL A 365 -5.60 -10.49 -11.28
CA VAL A 365 -5.80 -11.24 -12.53
C VAL A 365 -5.69 -12.74 -12.27
N PHE A 366 -4.62 -13.18 -11.62
CA PHE A 366 -4.37 -14.59 -11.43
C PHE A 366 -5.28 -15.24 -10.39
N ALA A 367 -5.42 -14.59 -9.23
CA ALA A 367 -6.11 -15.17 -8.07
C ALA A 367 -7.63 -14.93 -8.09
N GLN A 368 -8.12 -13.90 -8.79
CA GLN A 368 -9.54 -13.56 -8.86
C GLN A 368 -10.08 -13.51 -10.31
N GLY A 369 -9.27 -13.79 -11.33
CA GLY A 369 -9.70 -13.86 -12.71
C GLY A 369 -10.06 -12.50 -13.32
N LEU A 370 -10.54 -12.52 -14.55
CA LEU A 370 -10.92 -11.32 -15.30
C LEU A 370 -12.16 -10.64 -14.71
N LEU A 371 -13.13 -11.42 -14.19
CA LEU A 371 -14.30 -10.85 -13.54
C LEU A 371 -13.90 -10.13 -12.25
N GLY A 372 -13.11 -10.78 -11.39
CA GLY A 372 -12.61 -10.15 -10.17
C GLY A 372 -11.78 -8.90 -10.46
N THR A 373 -10.91 -8.96 -11.47
CA THR A 373 -10.11 -7.80 -11.91
C THR A 373 -10.97 -6.64 -12.36
N PHE A 374 -11.98 -6.90 -13.19
CA PHE A 374 -12.91 -5.87 -13.65
C PHE A 374 -13.65 -5.23 -12.47
N LEU A 375 -14.22 -6.03 -11.57
CA LEU A 375 -14.96 -5.53 -10.39
C LEU A 375 -14.06 -4.71 -9.46
N PHE A 376 -12.83 -5.18 -9.23
CA PHE A 376 -11.82 -4.49 -8.43
C PHE A 376 -11.47 -3.11 -9.03
N LEU A 377 -11.10 -3.06 -10.32
CA LEU A 377 -10.75 -1.82 -10.99
C LEU A 377 -11.94 -0.87 -11.11
N ALA A 378 -13.14 -1.39 -11.41
CA ALA A 378 -14.36 -0.61 -11.53
C ALA A 378 -14.66 0.16 -10.23
N PHE A 379 -14.46 -0.46 -9.06
CA PHE A 379 -14.63 0.24 -7.78
C PHE A 379 -13.75 1.51 -7.71
N PHE A 380 -12.44 1.37 -7.97
CA PHE A 380 -11.50 2.49 -7.88
C PHE A 380 -11.73 3.54 -8.96
N LEU A 381 -12.00 3.13 -10.21
CA LEU A 381 -12.27 4.05 -11.32
C LEU A 381 -13.56 4.84 -11.13
N VAL A 382 -14.62 4.21 -10.62
CA VAL A 382 -15.87 4.92 -10.27
C VAL A 382 -15.61 5.94 -9.16
N ARG A 383 -14.83 5.59 -8.14
CA ARG A 383 -14.46 6.54 -7.07
C ARG A 383 -13.62 7.70 -7.62
N PHE A 384 -12.66 7.44 -8.51
CA PHE A 384 -11.86 8.47 -9.17
C PHE A 384 -12.73 9.43 -9.98
N ALA A 385 -13.53 8.90 -10.91
CA ALA A 385 -14.37 9.68 -11.82
C ALA A 385 -15.36 10.59 -11.08
N ARG A 386 -15.91 10.13 -9.95
CA ARG A 386 -16.85 10.92 -9.13
C ARG A 386 -16.19 12.13 -8.46
N HIS A 387 -14.90 12.05 -8.14
CA HIS A 387 -14.23 13.08 -7.33
C HIS A 387 -13.23 13.92 -8.12
N VAL A 388 -12.86 13.55 -9.36
CA VAL A 388 -11.82 14.22 -10.17
C VAL A 388 -12.04 15.73 -10.38
N ARG A 389 -13.28 16.21 -10.23
CA ARG A 389 -13.64 17.64 -10.33
C ARG A 389 -13.76 18.35 -8.98
N SER A 390 -13.62 17.64 -7.87
CA SER A 390 -13.70 18.21 -6.53
C SER A 390 -12.53 19.16 -6.27
N ARG A 391 -12.82 20.28 -5.60
CA ARG A 391 -11.84 21.26 -5.12
C ARG A 391 -11.59 21.15 -3.61
N GLU A 392 -12.24 20.19 -2.96
CA GLU A 392 -12.07 19.96 -1.53
C GLU A 392 -10.64 19.45 -1.23
N PRO A 393 -9.88 20.09 -0.33
CA PRO A 393 -8.48 19.74 -0.09
C PRO A 393 -8.27 18.27 0.30
N VAL A 394 -9.16 17.72 1.13
CA VAL A 394 -9.12 16.30 1.57
C VAL A 394 -9.37 15.36 0.39
N THR A 395 -10.20 15.79 -0.56
CA THR A 395 -10.49 15.00 -1.76
C THR A 395 -9.34 15.05 -2.76
N ILE A 396 -8.68 16.19 -2.88
CA ILE A 396 -7.48 16.34 -3.72
C ILE A 396 -6.35 15.42 -3.24
N ILE A 397 -6.05 15.40 -1.92
CA ILE A 397 -5.02 14.47 -1.40
C ILE A 397 -5.44 13.01 -1.58
N GLY A 398 -6.73 12.68 -1.39
CA GLY A 398 -7.23 11.32 -1.61
C GLY A 398 -7.13 10.87 -3.06
N LEU A 399 -7.36 11.78 -4.01
CA LEU A 399 -7.15 11.53 -5.44
C LEU A 399 -5.68 11.34 -5.81
N ALA A 400 -4.76 12.06 -5.16
CA ALA A 400 -3.33 11.82 -5.35
C ALA A 400 -2.96 10.38 -4.96
N VAL A 401 -3.42 9.92 -3.78
CA VAL A 401 -3.16 8.55 -3.31
C VAL A 401 -3.83 7.51 -4.21
N LEU A 402 -5.05 7.77 -4.69
CA LEU A 402 -5.73 6.90 -5.65
C LEU A 402 -4.99 6.83 -6.99
N LEU A 403 -4.45 7.95 -7.47
CA LEU A 403 -3.60 7.98 -8.67
C LEU A 403 -2.31 7.17 -8.46
N PHE A 404 -1.67 7.32 -7.30
CA PHE A 404 -0.46 6.56 -6.97
C PHE A 404 -0.76 5.07 -6.96
N PHE A 405 -1.85 4.67 -6.31
CA PHE A 405 -2.32 3.29 -6.29
C PHE A 405 -2.51 2.71 -7.70
N LEU A 406 -3.24 3.40 -8.58
CA LEU A 406 -3.52 2.89 -9.94
C LEU A 406 -2.26 2.68 -10.78
N ILE A 407 -1.18 3.41 -10.49
CA ILE A 407 0.13 3.23 -11.14
C ILE A 407 0.89 2.10 -10.45
N GLU A 408 0.95 2.12 -9.12
CA GLU A 408 1.75 1.19 -8.33
C GLU A 408 1.22 -0.24 -8.36
N ILE A 409 -0.08 -0.49 -8.56
CA ILE A 409 -0.62 -1.86 -8.69
C ILE A 409 0.02 -2.66 -9.83
N MET A 410 0.64 -1.99 -10.81
CA MET A 410 1.33 -2.65 -11.92
C MET A 410 2.67 -3.28 -11.50
N VAL A 411 3.27 -2.80 -10.40
CA VAL A 411 4.66 -3.12 -10.02
C VAL A 411 4.83 -3.53 -8.55
N TYR A 412 3.90 -3.15 -7.68
CA TYR A 412 3.90 -3.47 -6.26
C TYR A 412 2.67 -4.28 -5.89
N ASP A 413 2.85 -5.23 -4.97
CA ASP A 413 1.71 -5.72 -4.19
C ASP A 413 1.35 -4.66 -3.15
N THR A 414 0.18 -4.05 -3.32
CA THR A 414 -0.36 -2.99 -2.47
C THR A 414 -1.35 -3.53 -1.44
N LEU A 415 -1.60 -4.85 -1.42
CA LEU A 415 -2.42 -5.49 -0.41
C LEU A 415 -1.73 -5.41 0.95
N GLY A 416 -2.26 -4.57 1.83
CA GLY A 416 -1.62 -4.28 3.10
C GLY A 416 -1.92 -2.86 3.55
N SER A 417 -0.96 -2.27 4.26
CA SER A 417 -1.05 -0.90 4.73
C SER A 417 -1.24 0.16 3.61
N PRO A 418 -0.74 0.00 2.35
CA PRO A 418 -1.05 0.95 1.27
C PRO A 418 -2.55 0.94 0.93
N LEU A 419 -3.13 -0.22 0.64
CA LEU A 419 -4.57 -0.33 0.35
C LEU A 419 -5.43 0.09 1.54
N PHE A 420 -5.01 -0.22 2.77
CA PHE A 420 -5.68 0.25 3.98
C PHE A 420 -5.70 1.78 4.06
N THR A 421 -4.58 2.43 3.76
CA THR A 421 -4.45 3.89 3.69
C THR A 421 -5.31 4.49 2.58
N LEU A 422 -5.34 3.86 1.41
CA LEU A 422 -6.23 4.27 0.33
C LEU A 422 -7.70 4.18 0.74
N MET A 423 -8.12 3.11 1.42
CA MET A 423 -9.49 2.96 1.90
C MET A 423 -9.85 3.99 2.97
N ILE A 424 -8.91 4.41 3.83
CA ILE A 424 -9.11 5.57 4.71
C ILE A 424 -9.35 6.83 3.87
N ALA A 425 -8.51 7.07 2.85
CA ALA A 425 -8.63 8.24 1.97
C ALA A 425 -10.00 8.28 1.27
N LEU A 426 -10.42 7.16 0.69
CA LEU A 426 -11.73 7.01 0.05
C LEU A 426 -12.89 7.21 1.04
N GLY A 427 -12.73 6.76 2.28
CA GLY A 427 -13.68 6.97 3.36
C GLY A 427 -13.82 8.44 3.74
N LEU A 428 -12.69 9.16 3.85
CA LEU A 428 -12.67 10.61 4.09
C LEU A 428 -13.31 11.40 2.94
N MET A 429 -13.00 11.05 1.69
CA MET A 429 -13.60 11.65 0.49
C MET A 429 -15.12 11.47 0.51
N TRP A 430 -15.59 10.24 0.70
CA TRP A 430 -17.02 9.94 0.77
C TRP A 430 -17.73 10.66 1.91
N ARG A 431 -17.10 10.69 3.10
CA ARG A 431 -17.66 11.38 4.26
C ARG A 431 -17.85 12.87 3.98
N THR A 432 -16.85 13.50 3.37
CA THR A 432 -16.88 14.93 3.02
C THR A 432 -18.05 15.25 2.12
N ASP A 433 -18.25 14.48 1.03
CA ASP A 433 -19.38 14.65 0.11
C ASP A 433 -20.73 14.49 0.81
N ARG A 434 -20.84 13.48 1.69
CA ARG A 434 -22.08 13.19 2.43
C ARG A 434 -22.42 14.31 3.41
N GLU A 435 -21.44 14.80 4.17
CA GLU A 435 -21.65 15.89 5.13
C GLU A 435 -21.99 17.20 4.41
N ALA A 436 -21.40 17.47 3.25
CA ALA A 436 -21.76 18.61 2.40
C ALA A 436 -23.21 18.52 1.90
N GLN A 437 -23.66 17.35 1.45
CA GLN A 437 -25.05 17.13 1.01
C GLN A 437 -26.07 17.33 2.14
N LEU A 438 -25.77 16.81 3.34
CA LEU A 438 -26.62 17.00 4.52
C LEU A 438 -26.68 18.46 4.96
N GLY A 439 -25.57 19.19 4.89
CA GLY A 439 -25.51 20.61 5.21
C GLY A 439 -26.28 21.48 4.23
N VAL A 440 -26.36 21.09 2.95
CA VAL A 440 -27.19 21.76 1.94
C VAL A 440 -28.66 21.45 2.12
N ALA A 441 -29.04 20.21 2.48
CA ALA A 441 -30.44 19.84 2.71
C ALA A 441 -31.04 20.42 4.01
N ALA A 442 -30.19 20.92 4.92
CA ALA A 442 -30.61 21.57 6.17
C ALA A 442 -30.71 23.11 6.07
N ARG A 443 -30.41 23.67 4.90
CA ARG A 443 -30.62 25.08 4.54
C ARG A 443 -31.78 25.19 3.57
#